data_AF-A0A8H6HM37-F1
#
_entry.id   AF-A0A8H6HM37-F1
#
_cell.length_a   1.000
_cell.length_b   1.000
_cell.length_c   1.000
_cell.angle_alpha   90.00
_cell.angle_beta   90.00
_cell.angle_gamma   90.00
#
_symmetry.space_group_name_H-M   'P 1'
#
loop_
_entity.id
_entity.type
_entity.pdbx_description
1 polymer ?
#
loop_
_entity_poly.entity_id
_entity_poly.type
_entity_poly.pdbx_seq_one_letter_code
_entity_poly.pdbx_strand_id
1 'polypeptide(L)'
;MAYSQTSSPNTSFRDVHVAHGQHPTSPAVGAVVAHGSPILQHPRQSSKQRFVADLSQCLFDFVIQLLPTQEEMAVKEDVRKLLERLIRTIEPDSRLLSFGSTANGFSLRNSDMDLCCLIDSEDKLAAADLVTMLGDLLERETKFHVKTLPHARIPIVKLTLDPSPGLPHGIACDIGFENRLALENTRLLMCYAMIDPTRVRTLVLFLKVWSKRRKINSPYKGTLSSYGYVLLVIYYLVHVKNPPVLPNLQQMPPLRPITKEETHLNGFNIWFFDDIDLLRQRWVSENPDSVAELLIDFFRYYARDFQYNTGVASIRSGLLKKEAKGWQNDYSGGRYDPSRERNRLCIEDPFEIDYNVARCVTKDGLYTIRGEFMRAARVLATRPDRAIVALAELCEERKDEELMSAPPFTPSRPPPQTPYTVGSHSMRPKGTAERLSPPSQFFNPSVRAEVQQQQQPKEHISSASPAPPEHMAPKRSKWTSPPPPDAGPADRTLFDNRLDKGIELATSSTEAREPEALHSWQSETNSEVFTDEERSDAAESDDIISVRSYTEGAAMH
;
A
#
# COMPACT_ATOMS: atom_id res chain seq x y z
N MET A 1 15.73 -10.73 -63.03
CA MET A 1 16.78 -9.69 -63.14
C MET A 1 17.47 -9.68 -61.77
N ALA A 2 18.64 -10.29 -61.55
CA ALA A 2 19.98 -10.07 -62.17
C ALA A 2 20.50 -8.65 -61.86
N TYR A 3 21.71 -8.37 -61.33
CA TYR A 3 22.99 -9.10 -61.09
C TYR A 3 23.48 -8.75 -59.64
N SER A 4 24.32 -9.47 -58.86
CA SER A 4 25.60 -10.22 -59.05
C SER A 4 26.90 -9.38 -58.97
N GLN A 5 27.71 -9.63 -57.91
CA GLN A 5 29.21 -9.61 -57.87
C GLN A 5 29.93 -8.22 -58.02
N THR A 6 31.19 -7.93 -57.61
CA THR A 6 32.30 -8.64 -56.90
C THR A 6 33.41 -7.65 -56.41
N SER A 7 34.36 -8.17 -55.61
CA SER A 7 35.84 -7.96 -55.65
C SER A 7 36.56 -6.74 -55.02
N SER A 8 37.58 -7.09 -54.21
CA SER A 8 38.76 -6.33 -53.71
C SER A 8 39.89 -6.25 -54.78
N PRO A 9 41.21 -6.03 -54.49
CA PRO A 9 41.95 -5.25 -53.46
C PRO A 9 43.12 -4.38 -54.05
N ASN A 10 43.88 -3.62 -53.23
CA ASN A 10 45.35 -3.35 -53.34
C ASN A 10 45.84 -2.31 -52.27
N THR A 11 46.90 -2.54 -51.46
CA THR A 11 48.37 -2.24 -51.64
C THR A 11 48.71 -0.74 -51.90
N SER A 12 49.77 -0.08 -51.39
CA SER A 12 50.95 -0.43 -50.55
C SER A 12 51.73 0.83 -50.06
N PHE A 13 52.86 0.66 -49.35
CA PHE A 13 53.90 1.65 -48.93
C PHE A 13 53.55 2.60 -47.74
N ARG A 14 54.48 2.99 -46.85
CA ARG A 14 55.96 3.15 -46.98
C ARG A 14 56.71 3.03 -45.63
N ASP A 15 57.96 2.53 -45.62
CA ASP A 15 58.89 2.48 -44.47
C ASP A 15 59.66 3.79 -44.20
N VAL A 16 60.08 4.03 -42.94
CA VAL A 16 61.35 4.74 -42.58
C VAL A 16 61.96 4.25 -41.24
N HIS A 17 63.19 3.72 -41.33
CA HIS A 17 64.31 3.58 -40.36
C HIS A 17 64.18 3.67 -38.80
N VAL A 18 64.45 2.53 -38.15
CA VAL A 18 65.63 2.18 -37.31
C VAL A 18 66.39 3.27 -36.50
N ALA A 19 66.55 3.04 -35.18
CA ALA A 19 67.78 3.31 -34.41
C ALA A 19 67.90 2.41 -33.15
N HIS A 20 69.11 1.90 -32.85
CA HIS A 20 69.43 1.07 -31.66
C HIS A 20 70.07 1.90 -30.53
N GLY A 21 69.94 1.47 -29.25
CA GLY A 21 70.60 2.13 -28.11
C GLY A 21 70.58 1.38 -26.76
N GLN A 22 71.45 0.37 -26.64
CA GLN A 22 72.18 -0.14 -25.44
C GLN A 22 71.58 -0.10 -23.99
N HIS A 23 71.71 -1.24 -23.29
CA HIS A 23 71.71 -1.37 -21.81
C HIS A 23 72.96 -0.75 -21.17
N PRO A 24 72.95 -0.43 -19.86
CA PRO A 24 73.65 -1.33 -18.91
C PRO A 24 73.06 -1.47 -17.48
N THR A 25 73.29 -2.66 -16.90
CA THR A 25 73.58 -3.02 -15.48
C THR A 25 72.80 -2.45 -14.26
N SER A 26 72.44 -3.38 -13.36
CA SER A 26 71.87 -3.20 -12.00
C SER A 26 72.88 -2.60 -10.98
N PRO A 27 72.42 -2.12 -9.80
CA PRO A 27 72.40 -3.02 -8.64
C PRO A 27 71.13 -2.94 -7.76
N ALA A 28 70.91 -3.99 -6.97
CA ALA A 28 69.78 -4.10 -6.05
C ALA A 28 70.01 -3.38 -4.70
N VAL A 29 68.96 -2.71 -4.20
CA VAL A 29 68.79 -2.36 -2.78
C VAL A 29 67.34 -2.68 -2.40
N GLY A 30 67.15 -3.39 -1.29
CA GLY A 30 65.84 -3.94 -0.92
C GLY A 30 64.87 -2.88 -0.39
N ALA A 31 63.60 -3.01 -0.78
CA ALA A 31 62.47 -2.36 -0.12
C ALA A 31 61.49 -3.44 0.36
N VAL A 32 61.15 -3.40 1.65
CA VAL A 32 60.24 -4.38 2.27
C VAL A 32 58.82 -4.12 1.77
N VAL A 33 58.28 -5.04 0.97
CA VAL A 33 56.86 -5.02 0.59
C VAL A 33 56.04 -5.44 1.80
N ALA A 34 55.46 -4.46 2.49
CA ALA A 34 54.43 -4.71 3.48
C ALA A 34 53.20 -5.29 2.77
N HIS A 35 52.96 -6.60 2.95
CA HIS A 35 51.71 -7.22 2.51
C HIS A 35 50.53 -6.59 3.26
N GLY A 36 49.81 -5.69 2.58
CA GLY A 36 48.51 -5.23 3.04
C GLY A 36 47.60 -6.44 3.22
N SER A 37 47.18 -6.68 4.47
CA SER A 37 46.30 -7.81 4.79
C SER A 37 44.95 -7.62 4.10
N PRO A 38 44.39 -8.65 3.43
CA PRO A 38 43.05 -8.53 2.87
C PRO A 38 42.05 -8.31 4.01
N ILE A 39 41.16 -7.34 3.82
CA ILE A 39 40.09 -7.04 4.78
C ILE A 39 39.23 -8.30 4.95
N LEU A 40 39.28 -8.88 6.16
CA LEU A 40 38.49 -10.05 6.53
C LEU A 40 37.01 -9.66 6.62
N GLN A 41 36.30 -9.68 5.48
CA GLN A 41 34.84 -9.69 5.48
C GLN A 41 34.37 -10.92 6.25
N HIS A 42 33.67 -10.71 7.36
CA HIS A 42 33.29 -11.80 8.25
C HIS A 42 32.38 -12.82 7.53
N PRO A 43 32.64 -14.14 7.61
CA PRO A 43 31.85 -15.17 6.91
C PRO A 43 30.32 -15.16 7.20
N ARG A 44 29.91 -14.51 8.30
CA ARG A 44 28.50 -14.31 8.67
C ARG A 44 27.79 -13.19 7.90
N GLN A 45 28.53 -12.22 7.35
CA GLN A 45 27.97 -11.12 6.55
C GLN A 45 27.76 -11.57 5.10
N SER A 46 28.75 -12.24 4.49
CA SER A 46 28.65 -12.79 3.13
C SER A 46 27.52 -13.84 3.02
N SER A 47 27.35 -14.71 4.02
CA SER A 47 26.20 -15.63 4.08
C SER A 47 24.85 -14.92 4.23
N LYS A 48 24.76 -13.81 4.98
CA LYS A 48 23.52 -12.99 5.03
C LYS A 48 23.21 -12.38 3.66
N GLN A 49 24.19 -11.75 3.02
CA GLN A 49 24.03 -11.10 1.71
C GLN A 49 23.61 -12.11 0.64
N ARG A 50 24.25 -13.28 0.61
CA ARG A 50 23.88 -14.38 -0.29
C ARG A 50 22.43 -14.84 -0.07
N PHE A 51 22.03 -15.11 1.18
CA PHE A 51 20.65 -15.50 1.49
C PHE A 51 19.62 -14.45 1.03
N VAL A 52 19.91 -13.16 1.21
CA VAL A 52 19.05 -12.04 0.79
C VAL A 52 18.93 -11.96 -0.74
N ALA A 53 20.03 -12.13 -1.46
CA ALA A 53 20.04 -12.17 -2.92
C ALA A 53 19.26 -13.39 -3.46
N ASP A 54 19.58 -14.58 -2.95
CA ASP A 54 18.90 -15.83 -3.32
C ASP A 54 17.39 -15.77 -3.02
N LEU A 55 16.99 -15.15 -1.89
CA LEU A 55 15.58 -14.95 -1.53
C LEU A 55 14.88 -13.93 -2.43
N SER A 56 15.57 -12.86 -2.83
CA SER A 56 15.02 -11.88 -3.77
C SER A 56 14.69 -12.55 -5.12
N GLN A 57 15.61 -13.37 -5.64
CA GLN A 57 15.37 -14.13 -6.86
C GLN A 57 14.20 -15.13 -6.70
N CYS A 58 14.18 -15.89 -5.59
CA CYS A 58 13.07 -16.81 -5.30
C CYS A 58 11.71 -16.11 -5.24
N LEU A 59 11.65 -14.88 -4.72
CA LEU A 59 10.42 -14.07 -4.67
C LEU A 59 9.98 -13.61 -6.07
N PHE A 60 10.90 -13.17 -6.93
CA PHE A 60 10.60 -12.80 -8.31
C PHE A 60 10.08 -14.02 -9.11
N ASP A 61 10.81 -15.13 -9.08
CA ASP A 61 10.46 -16.36 -9.80
C ASP A 61 9.10 -16.91 -9.36
N PHE A 62 8.78 -16.81 -8.07
CA PHE A 62 7.49 -17.20 -7.50
C PHE A 62 6.36 -16.28 -7.98
N VAL A 63 6.54 -14.96 -7.93
CA VAL A 63 5.49 -14.00 -8.31
C VAL A 63 5.19 -14.04 -9.80
N ILE A 64 6.20 -14.20 -10.67
CA ILE A 64 6.00 -14.28 -12.13
C ILE A 64 5.05 -15.43 -12.50
N GLN A 65 5.19 -16.59 -11.86
CA GLN A 65 4.32 -17.76 -12.10
C GLN A 65 2.86 -17.54 -11.66
N LEU A 66 2.61 -16.55 -10.79
CA LEU A 66 1.30 -16.25 -10.22
C LEU A 66 0.56 -15.11 -10.92
N LEU A 67 1.17 -14.47 -11.93
CA LEU A 67 0.50 -13.45 -12.71
C LEU A 67 -0.62 -14.07 -13.59
N PRO A 68 -1.72 -13.33 -13.83
CA PRO A 68 -2.71 -13.69 -14.84
C PRO A 68 -2.05 -13.82 -16.22
N THR A 69 -2.53 -14.75 -17.03
CA THR A 69 -2.06 -14.86 -18.43
C THR A 69 -2.85 -13.91 -19.33
N GLN A 70 -2.37 -13.68 -20.56
CA GLN A 70 -3.09 -12.81 -21.50
C GLN A 70 -4.46 -13.41 -21.88
N GLU A 71 -4.54 -14.74 -21.96
CA GLU A 71 -5.77 -15.48 -22.24
C GLU A 71 -6.78 -15.34 -21.08
N GLU A 72 -6.33 -15.45 -19.82
CA GLU A 72 -7.20 -15.22 -18.66
C GLU A 72 -7.76 -13.79 -18.65
N MET A 73 -6.92 -12.80 -18.95
CA MET A 73 -7.34 -11.39 -19.01
C MET A 73 -8.30 -11.13 -20.18
N ALA A 74 -8.08 -11.77 -21.34
CA ALA A 74 -8.99 -11.66 -22.49
C ALA A 74 -10.37 -12.27 -22.17
N VAL A 75 -10.41 -13.47 -21.56
CA VAL A 75 -11.66 -14.11 -21.12
C VAL A 75 -12.40 -13.23 -20.12
N LYS A 76 -11.70 -12.64 -19.13
CA LYS A 76 -12.30 -11.70 -18.17
C LYS A 76 -12.87 -10.46 -18.85
N GLU A 77 -12.19 -9.91 -19.84
CA GLU A 77 -12.69 -8.74 -20.58
C GLU A 77 -13.91 -9.10 -21.46
N ASP A 78 -13.96 -10.29 -22.07
CA ASP A 78 -15.13 -10.72 -22.85
C ASP A 78 -16.34 -11.02 -21.95
N VAL A 79 -16.12 -11.53 -20.74
CA VAL A 79 -17.15 -11.64 -19.69
C VAL A 79 -17.65 -10.26 -19.27
N ARG A 80 -16.75 -9.30 -19.02
CA ARG A 80 -17.14 -7.91 -18.71
C ARG A 80 -18.00 -7.30 -19.83
N LYS A 81 -17.62 -7.47 -21.10
CA LYS A 81 -18.42 -7.02 -22.26
C LYS A 81 -19.78 -7.72 -22.34
N LEU A 82 -19.86 -9.02 -22.03
CA LEU A 82 -21.14 -9.74 -22.01
C LEU A 82 -22.07 -9.20 -20.92
N LEU A 83 -21.55 -9.05 -19.69
CA LEU A 83 -22.30 -8.51 -18.56
C LEU A 83 -22.74 -7.06 -18.84
N GLU A 84 -21.87 -6.22 -19.41
CA GLU A 84 -22.22 -4.84 -19.81
C GLU A 84 -23.38 -4.80 -20.81
N ARG A 85 -23.36 -5.66 -21.85
CA ARG A 85 -24.47 -5.76 -22.81
C ARG A 85 -25.79 -6.18 -22.15
N LEU A 86 -25.75 -7.07 -21.17
CA LEU A 86 -26.94 -7.52 -20.45
C LEU A 86 -27.49 -6.43 -19.54
N ILE A 87 -26.64 -5.76 -18.74
CA ILE A 87 -27.06 -4.64 -17.88
C ILE A 87 -27.71 -3.52 -18.71
N ARG A 88 -27.18 -3.21 -19.90
CA ARG A 88 -27.76 -2.21 -20.82
C ARG A 88 -29.14 -2.56 -21.38
N THR A 89 -29.67 -3.76 -21.15
CA THR A 89 -31.09 -4.06 -21.45
C THR A 89 -32.04 -3.59 -20.35
N ILE A 90 -31.53 -3.35 -19.13
CA ILE A 90 -32.26 -2.79 -17.99
C ILE A 90 -31.97 -1.28 -17.89
N GLU A 91 -30.70 -0.89 -18.03
CA GLU A 91 -30.20 0.47 -17.79
C GLU A 91 -29.28 0.89 -18.96
N PRO A 92 -29.82 1.50 -20.04
CA PRO A 92 -29.09 1.74 -21.28
C PRO A 92 -27.82 2.60 -21.14
N ASP A 93 -27.85 3.57 -20.21
CA ASP A 93 -26.75 4.51 -19.95
C ASP A 93 -25.69 3.94 -18.97
N SER A 94 -25.78 2.63 -18.66
CA SER A 94 -24.83 1.96 -17.77
C SER A 94 -23.46 1.70 -18.42
N ARG A 95 -22.41 1.86 -17.60
CA ARG A 95 -21.02 1.55 -17.93
C ARG A 95 -20.46 0.57 -16.90
N LEU A 96 -19.87 -0.54 -17.34
CA LEU A 96 -19.35 -1.58 -16.44
C LEU A 96 -17.82 -1.58 -16.41
N LEU A 97 -17.24 -1.12 -15.30
CA LEU A 97 -15.80 -0.90 -15.14
C LEU A 97 -15.17 -1.96 -14.23
N SER A 98 -14.06 -2.57 -14.65
CA SER A 98 -13.27 -3.47 -13.80
C SER A 98 -12.47 -2.68 -12.78
N PHE A 99 -12.67 -2.94 -11.49
CA PHE A 99 -11.96 -2.29 -10.39
C PHE A 99 -11.16 -3.30 -9.55
N GLY A 100 -10.76 -2.88 -8.34
CA GLY A 100 -10.20 -3.78 -7.34
C GLY A 100 -8.93 -4.45 -7.83
N SER A 101 -8.78 -5.74 -7.54
CA SER A 101 -7.49 -6.39 -7.84
C SER A 101 -7.23 -6.68 -9.31
N THR A 102 -8.27 -6.65 -10.15
CA THR A 102 -8.13 -6.80 -11.61
C THR A 102 -7.54 -5.55 -12.27
N ALA A 103 -7.73 -4.35 -11.69
CA ALA A 103 -7.30 -3.08 -12.30
C ALA A 103 -6.23 -2.31 -11.50
N ASN A 104 -5.94 -2.66 -10.24
CA ASN A 104 -4.96 -1.95 -9.41
C ASN A 104 -3.49 -2.42 -9.54
N GLY A 105 -3.17 -3.25 -10.53
CA GLY A 105 -1.81 -3.79 -10.74
C GLY A 105 -1.41 -4.97 -9.83
N PHE A 106 -2.27 -5.35 -8.87
CA PHE A 106 -2.04 -6.45 -7.90
C PHE A 106 -2.94 -7.69 -8.16
N SER A 107 -3.24 -7.95 -9.42
CA SER A 107 -3.98 -9.14 -9.86
C SER A 107 -3.14 -10.42 -9.68
N LEU A 108 -3.79 -11.51 -9.30
CA LEU A 108 -3.22 -12.86 -9.30
C LEU A 108 -4.01 -13.71 -10.29
N ARG A 109 -3.38 -14.74 -10.85
CA ARG A 109 -4.06 -15.78 -11.63
C ARG A 109 -5.25 -16.33 -10.85
N ASN A 110 -6.38 -16.51 -11.51
CA ASN A 110 -7.64 -17.00 -10.94
C ASN A 110 -8.19 -16.10 -9.81
N SER A 111 -7.88 -14.81 -9.83
CA SER A 111 -8.52 -13.83 -8.94
C SER A 111 -9.93 -13.46 -9.42
N ASP A 112 -10.81 -13.17 -8.48
CA ASP A 112 -12.16 -12.69 -8.72
C ASP A 112 -12.15 -11.36 -9.50
N MET A 113 -13.18 -11.16 -10.32
CA MET A 113 -13.44 -9.88 -11.01
C MET A 113 -14.27 -8.98 -10.11
N ASP A 114 -13.71 -7.84 -9.69
CA ASP A 114 -14.47 -6.77 -9.05
C ASP A 114 -15.00 -5.83 -10.16
N LEU A 115 -16.31 -5.72 -10.37
CA LEU A 115 -16.92 -4.85 -11.40
C LEU A 115 -17.82 -3.78 -10.77
N CYS A 116 -17.70 -2.53 -11.23
CA CYS A 116 -18.55 -1.43 -10.82
C CYS A 116 -19.44 -1.00 -11.98
N CYS A 117 -20.76 -1.15 -11.82
CA CYS A 117 -21.74 -0.54 -12.70
C CYS A 117 -21.88 0.95 -12.30
N LEU A 118 -21.60 1.84 -13.26
CA LEU A 118 -21.88 3.27 -13.16
C LEU A 118 -23.07 3.62 -14.04
N ILE A 119 -23.93 4.50 -13.55
CA ILE A 119 -25.11 5.01 -14.25
C ILE A 119 -25.01 6.53 -14.22
N ASP A 120 -24.93 7.13 -15.41
CA ASP A 120 -24.80 8.58 -15.57
C ASP A 120 -26.15 9.28 -15.83
N SER A 121 -27.26 8.54 -15.85
CA SER A 121 -28.63 9.07 -15.89
C SER A 121 -29.07 9.66 -14.54
N GLU A 122 -29.86 10.73 -14.59
CA GLU A 122 -30.51 11.33 -13.40
C GLU A 122 -31.74 10.51 -12.97
N ASP A 123 -32.52 9.99 -13.92
CA ASP A 123 -33.71 9.14 -13.70
C ASP A 123 -33.33 7.66 -13.41
N LYS A 124 -32.23 7.44 -12.69
CA LYS A 124 -31.71 6.09 -12.42
C LYS A 124 -32.51 5.33 -11.36
N LEU A 125 -32.64 4.03 -11.60
CA LEU A 125 -33.23 3.08 -10.65
C LEU A 125 -32.43 3.00 -9.34
N ALA A 126 -33.09 2.63 -8.24
CA ALA A 126 -32.39 2.39 -6.98
C ALA A 126 -31.47 1.17 -7.11
N ALA A 127 -30.27 1.25 -6.51
CA ALA A 127 -29.26 0.19 -6.62
C ALA A 127 -29.74 -1.19 -6.11
N ALA A 128 -30.68 -1.23 -5.16
CA ALA A 128 -31.29 -2.47 -4.69
C ALA A 128 -32.21 -3.13 -5.74
N ASP A 129 -32.98 -2.33 -6.47
CA ASP A 129 -33.89 -2.79 -7.53
C ASP A 129 -33.08 -3.27 -8.73
N LEU A 130 -32.02 -2.53 -9.10
CA LEU A 130 -31.05 -2.93 -10.13
C LEU A 130 -30.35 -4.25 -9.80
N VAL A 131 -29.91 -4.46 -8.54
CA VAL A 131 -29.34 -5.73 -8.09
C VAL A 131 -30.34 -6.89 -8.25
N THR A 132 -31.62 -6.63 -8.00
CA THR A 132 -32.68 -7.65 -8.10
C THR A 132 -32.98 -7.99 -9.56
N MET A 133 -33.31 -6.98 -10.38
CA MET A 133 -33.60 -7.17 -11.81
C MET A 133 -32.41 -7.73 -12.60
N LEU A 134 -31.19 -7.30 -12.28
CA LEU A 134 -29.99 -7.89 -12.89
C LEU A 134 -29.78 -9.34 -12.44
N GLY A 135 -30.12 -9.68 -11.19
CA GLY A 135 -30.10 -11.06 -10.72
C GLY A 135 -30.97 -11.97 -11.59
N ASP A 136 -32.26 -11.63 -11.69
CA ASP A 136 -33.26 -12.38 -12.47
C ASP A 136 -32.90 -12.46 -13.96
N LEU A 137 -32.31 -11.41 -14.53
CA LEU A 137 -31.80 -11.39 -15.89
C LEU A 137 -30.63 -12.36 -16.06
N LEU A 138 -29.65 -12.32 -15.17
CA LEU A 138 -28.44 -13.15 -15.29
C LEU A 138 -28.73 -14.64 -15.04
N GLU A 139 -29.65 -14.99 -14.14
CA GLU A 139 -30.11 -16.37 -13.94
C GLU A 139 -30.80 -16.94 -15.18
N ARG A 140 -31.52 -16.10 -15.94
CA ARG A 140 -32.23 -16.52 -17.16
C ARG A 140 -31.35 -16.59 -18.40
N GLU A 141 -30.51 -15.58 -18.63
CA GLU A 141 -29.76 -15.41 -19.88
C GLU A 141 -28.36 -16.03 -19.85
N THR A 142 -27.89 -16.55 -18.70
CA THR A 142 -26.52 -17.05 -18.54
C THR A 142 -26.45 -18.41 -17.81
N LYS A 143 -25.23 -18.93 -17.65
CA LYS A 143 -24.93 -20.12 -16.84
C LYS A 143 -24.23 -19.79 -15.52
N PHE A 144 -24.19 -18.51 -15.13
CA PHE A 144 -23.64 -18.14 -13.83
C PHE A 144 -24.59 -18.60 -12.72
N HIS A 145 -24.04 -19.18 -11.65
CA HIS A 145 -24.73 -19.21 -10.37
C HIS A 145 -24.76 -17.79 -9.82
N VAL A 146 -25.95 -17.25 -9.60
CA VAL A 146 -26.16 -15.86 -9.19
C VAL A 146 -26.51 -15.80 -7.70
N LYS A 147 -26.05 -14.74 -7.02
CA LYS A 147 -26.46 -14.42 -5.66
C LYS A 147 -26.53 -12.92 -5.46
N THR A 148 -27.75 -12.41 -5.27
CA THR A 148 -28.02 -10.99 -5.03
C THR A 148 -27.85 -10.61 -3.55
N LEU A 149 -27.39 -9.39 -3.31
CA LEU A 149 -27.23 -8.79 -1.97
C LEU A 149 -27.74 -7.33 -2.00
N PRO A 150 -29.03 -7.07 -2.24
CA PRO A 150 -29.57 -5.73 -2.49
C PRO A 150 -29.52 -4.79 -1.27
N HIS A 151 -29.52 -5.34 -0.05
CA HIS A 151 -29.55 -4.57 1.20
C HIS A 151 -28.19 -4.53 1.94
N ALA A 152 -27.10 -4.90 1.28
CA ALA A 152 -25.76 -4.70 1.81
C ALA A 152 -25.36 -3.21 1.76
N ARG A 153 -24.36 -2.77 2.56
CA ARG A 153 -23.84 -1.38 2.54
C ARG A 153 -23.54 -0.88 1.12
N ILE A 154 -23.01 -1.78 0.30
CA ILE A 154 -22.84 -1.62 -1.14
C ILE A 154 -23.66 -2.76 -1.75
N PRO A 155 -24.77 -2.48 -2.46
CA PRO A 155 -25.56 -3.50 -3.14
C PRO A 155 -24.71 -4.23 -4.20
N ILE A 156 -24.71 -5.56 -4.17
CA ILE A 156 -23.83 -6.41 -5.00
C ILE A 156 -24.62 -7.58 -5.61
N VAL A 157 -24.33 -7.91 -6.87
CA VAL A 157 -24.63 -9.22 -7.48
C VAL A 157 -23.34 -10.04 -7.54
N LYS A 158 -23.32 -11.22 -6.90
CA LYS A 158 -22.22 -12.18 -6.97
C LYS A 158 -22.52 -13.22 -8.04
N LEU A 159 -21.52 -13.55 -8.86
CA LEU A 159 -21.62 -14.48 -9.97
C LEU A 159 -20.48 -15.49 -9.89
N THR A 160 -20.78 -16.78 -10.06
CA THR A 160 -19.77 -17.83 -10.20
C THR A 160 -20.11 -18.78 -11.34
N LEU A 161 -19.16 -19.07 -12.21
CA LEU A 161 -19.25 -20.10 -13.24
C LEU A 161 -18.19 -21.17 -12.96
N ASP A 162 -18.62 -22.43 -12.89
CA ASP A 162 -17.73 -23.54 -12.53
C ASP A 162 -16.64 -23.81 -13.59
N PRO A 163 -15.52 -24.43 -13.18
CA PRO A 163 -14.51 -24.93 -14.11
C PRO A 163 -15.08 -25.84 -15.21
N SER A 164 -14.61 -25.63 -16.44
CA SER A 164 -14.95 -26.46 -17.61
C SER A 164 -13.72 -26.66 -18.51
N PRO A 165 -13.76 -27.57 -19.50
CA PRO A 165 -12.59 -27.84 -20.36
C PRO A 165 -12.06 -26.61 -21.12
N GLY A 166 -12.91 -25.63 -21.44
CA GLY A 166 -12.51 -24.35 -22.04
C GLY A 166 -12.25 -23.22 -21.04
N LEU A 167 -12.50 -23.46 -19.75
CA LEU A 167 -12.36 -22.49 -18.66
C LEU A 167 -11.92 -23.23 -17.38
N PRO A 168 -10.66 -23.71 -17.29
CA PRO A 168 -10.24 -24.69 -16.28
C PRO A 168 -10.23 -24.18 -14.83
N HIS A 169 -10.48 -22.88 -14.62
CA HIS A 169 -10.50 -22.24 -13.30
C HIS A 169 -11.86 -21.62 -12.93
N GLY A 170 -12.86 -21.73 -13.82
CA GLY A 170 -14.12 -21.01 -13.68
C GLY A 170 -13.97 -19.49 -13.81
N ILE A 171 -15.03 -18.77 -13.43
CA ILE A 171 -15.04 -17.31 -13.25
C ILE A 171 -15.75 -17.00 -11.94
N ALA A 172 -15.21 -16.09 -11.14
CA ALA A 172 -15.92 -15.43 -10.03
C ALA A 172 -15.97 -13.93 -10.31
N CYS A 173 -17.13 -13.30 -10.11
CA CYS A 173 -17.34 -11.88 -10.39
C CYS A 173 -18.32 -11.25 -9.39
N ASP A 174 -17.95 -10.13 -8.79
CA ASP A 174 -18.80 -9.30 -7.93
C ASP A 174 -19.14 -7.99 -8.67
N ILE A 175 -20.42 -7.77 -8.99
CA ILE A 175 -20.92 -6.52 -9.59
C ILE A 175 -21.50 -5.65 -8.48
N GLY A 176 -20.83 -4.54 -8.15
CA GLY A 176 -21.37 -3.47 -7.31
C GLY A 176 -21.90 -2.29 -8.14
N PHE A 177 -22.79 -1.49 -7.55
CA PHE A 177 -23.38 -0.32 -8.21
C PHE A 177 -22.93 0.99 -7.56
N GLU A 178 -22.62 2.00 -8.37
CA GLU A 178 -22.26 3.38 -7.97
C GLU A 178 -21.11 3.51 -6.93
N ASN A 179 -20.26 2.50 -6.81
CA ASN A 179 -19.12 2.49 -5.87
C ASN A 179 -17.93 3.30 -6.42
N ARG A 180 -18.14 4.60 -6.66
CA ARG A 180 -17.18 5.50 -7.31
C ARG A 180 -15.89 5.69 -6.47
N LEU A 181 -15.97 5.64 -5.14
CA LEU A 181 -14.79 5.71 -4.26
C LEU A 181 -13.88 4.47 -4.39
N ALA A 182 -14.43 3.28 -4.68
CA ALA A 182 -13.61 2.10 -4.95
C ALA A 182 -12.83 2.20 -6.28
N LEU A 183 -13.32 2.99 -7.25
CA LEU A 183 -12.60 3.29 -8.49
C LEU A 183 -11.38 4.19 -8.19
N GLU A 184 -11.56 5.26 -7.42
CA GLU A 184 -10.43 6.12 -7.00
C GLU A 184 -9.41 5.36 -6.15
N ASN A 185 -9.87 4.50 -5.22
CA ASN A 185 -9.02 3.59 -4.46
C ASN A 185 -8.22 2.65 -5.37
N THR A 186 -8.86 2.09 -6.40
CA THR A 186 -8.20 1.25 -7.41
C THR A 186 -7.13 2.03 -8.18
N ARG A 187 -7.43 3.27 -8.55
CA ARG A 187 -6.55 4.17 -9.30
C ARG A 187 -5.33 4.59 -8.47
N LEU A 188 -5.51 4.97 -7.21
CA LEU A 188 -4.42 5.30 -6.28
C LEU A 188 -3.47 4.11 -6.09
N LEU A 189 -4.03 2.91 -5.89
CA LEU A 189 -3.26 1.68 -5.78
C LEU A 189 -2.50 1.33 -7.07
N MET A 190 -3.08 1.59 -8.24
CA MET A 190 -2.41 1.41 -9.54
C MET A 190 -1.21 2.36 -9.69
N CYS A 191 -1.34 3.64 -9.30
CA CYS A 191 -0.22 4.58 -9.31
C CYS A 191 0.92 4.08 -8.41
N TYR A 192 0.63 3.66 -7.18
CA TYR A 192 1.64 3.04 -6.29
C TYR A 192 2.27 1.76 -6.87
N ALA A 193 1.48 0.90 -7.52
CA ALA A 193 1.98 -0.31 -8.18
C ALA A 193 2.94 -0.03 -9.34
N MET A 194 2.88 1.18 -9.92
CA MET A 194 3.60 1.55 -11.13
C MET A 194 4.85 2.40 -10.90
N ILE A 195 5.02 3.01 -9.72
CA ILE A 195 6.22 3.81 -9.37
C ILE A 195 7.46 2.93 -9.29
N ASP A 196 7.43 1.85 -8.49
CA ASP A 196 8.48 0.83 -8.44
C ASP A 196 7.83 -0.56 -8.62
N PRO A 197 7.56 -0.97 -9.88
CA PRO A 197 6.84 -2.20 -10.16
C PRO A 197 7.57 -3.43 -9.61
N THR A 198 8.90 -3.44 -9.66
CA THR A 198 9.73 -4.57 -9.27
C THR A 198 9.63 -4.87 -7.79
N ARG A 199 9.81 -3.87 -6.91
CA ARG A 199 9.76 -4.11 -5.46
C ARG A 199 8.32 -4.13 -4.95
N VAL A 200 7.48 -3.19 -5.37
CA VAL A 200 6.10 -3.04 -4.83
C VAL A 200 5.22 -4.22 -5.23
N ARG A 201 5.15 -4.57 -6.52
CA ARG A 201 4.24 -5.65 -6.97
C ARG A 201 4.69 -7.00 -6.44
N THR A 202 6.00 -7.27 -6.41
CA THR A 202 6.55 -8.51 -5.85
C THR A 202 6.19 -8.65 -4.37
N LEU A 203 6.40 -7.61 -3.57
CA LEU A 203 6.09 -7.63 -2.13
C LEU A 203 4.58 -7.81 -1.89
N VAL A 204 3.73 -7.05 -2.59
CA VAL A 204 2.27 -7.12 -2.43
C VAL A 204 1.70 -8.45 -2.90
N LEU A 205 2.10 -8.96 -4.07
CA LEU A 205 1.59 -10.21 -4.63
C LEU A 205 2.03 -11.41 -3.78
N PHE A 206 3.28 -11.42 -3.30
CA PHE A 206 3.76 -12.42 -2.35
C PHE A 206 2.91 -12.40 -1.06
N LEU A 207 2.71 -11.23 -0.44
CA LEU A 207 1.94 -11.11 0.80
C LEU A 207 0.45 -11.46 0.62
N LYS A 208 -0.11 -11.23 -0.56
CA LYS A 208 -1.47 -11.65 -0.93
C LYS A 208 -1.60 -13.18 -0.99
N VAL A 209 -0.60 -13.90 -1.51
CA VAL A 209 -0.59 -15.38 -1.47
C VAL A 209 -0.26 -15.93 -0.08
N TRP A 210 0.72 -15.36 0.61
CA TRP A 210 1.08 -15.71 1.99
C TRP A 210 -0.14 -15.60 2.92
N SER A 211 -0.82 -14.46 2.94
CA SER A 211 -1.99 -14.24 3.82
C SER A 211 -3.16 -15.18 3.49
N LYS A 212 -3.37 -15.54 2.22
CA LYS A 212 -4.34 -16.57 1.81
C LYS A 212 -3.94 -17.96 2.34
N ARG A 213 -2.71 -18.43 2.10
CA ARG A 213 -2.24 -19.74 2.58
C ARG A 213 -2.18 -19.87 4.10
N ARG A 214 -1.93 -18.76 4.81
CA ARG A 214 -1.99 -18.71 6.28
C ARG A 214 -3.41 -18.48 6.84
N LYS A 215 -4.43 -18.48 5.98
CA LYS A 215 -5.88 -18.37 6.31
C LYS A 215 -6.24 -17.10 7.10
N ILE A 216 -5.50 -16.02 6.85
CA ILE A 216 -5.68 -14.68 7.46
C ILE A 216 -6.15 -13.61 6.46
N ASN A 217 -6.68 -14.04 5.31
CA ASN A 217 -7.20 -13.19 4.23
C ASN A 217 -8.72 -13.40 4.03
N SER A 218 -9.51 -13.40 5.11
CA SER A 218 -10.96 -13.60 5.06
C SER A 218 -11.70 -12.70 6.07
N PRO A 219 -12.29 -11.58 5.61
CA PRO A 219 -13.14 -10.71 6.43
C PRO A 219 -14.31 -11.43 7.10
N TYR A 220 -14.93 -12.39 6.40
CA TYR A 220 -16.04 -13.19 6.92
C TYR A 220 -15.62 -14.10 8.08
N LYS A 221 -14.39 -14.62 8.06
CA LYS A 221 -13.78 -15.34 9.19
C LYS A 221 -13.14 -14.40 10.23
N GLY A 222 -13.39 -13.09 10.18
CA GLY A 222 -12.88 -12.14 11.17
C GLY A 222 -11.42 -11.72 11.02
N THR A 223 -10.85 -11.81 9.80
CA THR A 223 -9.46 -11.39 9.49
C THR A 223 -9.44 -10.26 8.45
N LEU A 224 -8.27 -9.89 7.93
CA LEU A 224 -8.14 -8.78 6.97
C LEU A 224 -8.60 -9.17 5.56
N SER A 225 -9.01 -8.18 4.78
CA SER A 225 -9.16 -8.30 3.31
C SER A 225 -7.81 -8.17 2.60
N SER A 226 -7.73 -8.58 1.34
CA SER A 226 -6.56 -8.29 0.49
C SER A 226 -6.26 -6.79 0.41
N TYR A 227 -7.29 -5.93 0.31
CA TYR A 227 -7.13 -4.47 0.31
C TYR A 227 -6.45 -3.95 1.61
N GLY A 228 -6.85 -4.47 2.78
CA GLY A 228 -6.21 -4.12 4.05
C GLY A 228 -4.71 -4.44 4.09
N TYR A 229 -4.29 -5.60 3.57
CA TYR A 229 -2.86 -5.92 3.47
C TYR A 229 -2.11 -5.01 2.49
N VAL A 230 -2.72 -4.63 1.36
CA VAL A 230 -2.11 -3.69 0.40
C VAL A 230 -1.85 -2.34 1.07
N LEU A 231 -2.82 -1.80 1.83
CA LEU A 231 -2.63 -0.56 2.58
C LEU A 231 -1.52 -0.67 3.64
N LEU A 232 -1.42 -1.80 4.37
CA LEU A 232 -0.31 -2.02 5.32
C LEU A 232 1.07 -2.03 4.64
N VAL A 233 1.17 -2.56 3.42
CA VAL A 233 2.42 -2.56 2.64
C VAL A 233 2.76 -1.15 2.16
N ILE A 234 1.80 -0.42 1.58
CA ILE A 234 2.04 0.95 1.10
C ILE A 234 2.39 1.88 2.27
N TYR A 235 1.65 1.82 3.38
CA TYR A 235 1.97 2.55 4.61
C TYR A 235 3.42 2.30 5.05
N TYR A 236 3.85 1.04 5.05
CA TYR A 236 5.21 0.65 5.42
C TYR A 236 6.27 1.21 4.46
N LEU A 237 6.02 1.16 3.14
CA LEU A 237 6.94 1.66 2.12
C LEU A 237 7.02 3.20 2.04
N VAL A 238 5.98 3.92 2.47
CA VAL A 238 5.89 5.40 2.46
C VAL A 238 6.31 6.04 3.79
N HIS A 239 6.02 5.40 4.94
CA HIS A 239 6.17 6.02 6.27
C HIS A 239 7.08 5.27 7.25
N VAL A 240 7.36 3.98 7.03
CA VAL A 240 8.19 3.19 7.97
C VAL A 240 9.61 3.00 7.46
N LYS A 241 9.79 2.83 6.14
CA LYS A 241 11.13 2.78 5.53
C LYS A 241 11.71 4.19 5.39
N ASN A 242 12.98 4.31 5.77
CA ASN A 242 13.78 5.53 5.65
C ASN A 242 15.16 5.15 5.06
N PRO A 243 15.56 5.66 3.87
CA PRO A 243 14.75 6.46 2.96
C PRO A 243 13.46 5.74 2.52
N PRO A 244 12.40 6.48 2.15
CA PRO A 244 11.15 5.88 1.69
C PRO A 244 11.31 5.18 0.34
N VAL A 245 10.56 4.11 0.13
CA VAL A 245 10.50 3.41 -1.16
C VAL A 245 9.49 4.07 -2.09
N LEU A 246 8.41 4.62 -1.52
CA LEU A 246 7.32 5.26 -2.24
C LEU A 246 7.06 6.69 -1.70
N PRO A 247 6.74 7.66 -2.58
CA PRO A 247 6.33 9.00 -2.18
C PRO A 247 4.88 9.01 -1.70
N ASN A 248 4.50 9.96 -0.85
CA ASN A 248 3.11 10.14 -0.45
C ASN A 248 2.31 10.93 -1.50
N LEU A 249 1.62 10.21 -2.40
CA LEU A 249 0.89 10.78 -3.54
C LEU A 249 -0.25 11.73 -3.15
N GLN A 250 -0.81 11.61 -1.93
CA GLN A 250 -1.88 12.47 -1.44
C GLN A 250 -1.36 13.78 -0.81
N GLN A 251 -0.05 13.88 -0.54
CA GLN A 251 0.60 15.10 -0.04
C GLN A 251 1.30 15.91 -1.14
N MET A 252 1.35 15.37 -2.36
CA MET A 252 1.83 16.12 -3.53
C MET A 252 0.81 17.20 -3.91
N PRO A 253 1.20 18.49 -3.93
CA PRO A 253 0.30 19.57 -4.31
C PRO A 253 0.00 19.54 -5.81
N PRO A 254 -1.18 20.03 -6.23
CA PRO A 254 -1.48 20.28 -7.63
C PRO A 254 -0.46 21.17 -8.35
N LEU A 255 -0.01 20.74 -9.54
CA LEU A 255 0.87 21.54 -10.39
C LEU A 255 0.16 22.79 -10.93
N ARG A 256 -1.15 22.70 -11.19
CA ARG A 256 -2.04 23.82 -11.55
C ARG A 256 -3.17 23.99 -10.53
N PRO A 257 -3.82 25.16 -10.42
CA PRO A 257 -5.05 25.31 -9.67
C PRO A 257 -6.11 24.27 -10.08
N ILE A 258 -6.82 23.74 -9.09
CA ILE A 258 -7.88 22.74 -9.21
C ILE A 258 -9.10 23.27 -8.46
N THR A 259 -10.30 23.07 -8.99
CA THR A 259 -11.52 23.44 -8.26
C THR A 259 -11.87 22.42 -7.16
N LYS A 260 -12.80 22.76 -6.28
CA LYS A 260 -13.21 21.83 -5.21
C LYS A 260 -13.96 20.64 -5.79
N GLU A 261 -14.75 20.88 -6.82
CA GLU A 261 -15.55 19.91 -7.59
C GLU A 261 -14.63 18.92 -8.33
N GLU A 262 -13.47 19.38 -8.79
CA GLU A 262 -12.45 18.54 -9.41
C GLU A 262 -11.63 17.73 -8.38
N THR A 263 -11.64 18.07 -7.09
CA THR A 263 -10.93 17.33 -6.03
C THR A 263 -11.84 16.51 -5.12
N HIS A 264 -13.16 16.73 -5.13
CA HIS A 264 -14.09 16.10 -4.21
C HIS A 264 -15.14 15.25 -4.92
N LEU A 265 -15.47 14.11 -4.32
CA LEU A 265 -16.51 13.19 -4.77
C LEU A 265 -17.37 12.83 -3.55
N ASN A 266 -18.66 13.16 -3.59
CA ASN A 266 -19.62 12.93 -2.50
C ASN A 266 -19.12 13.47 -1.13
N GLY A 267 -18.42 14.61 -1.14
CA GLY A 267 -17.83 15.24 0.05
C GLY A 267 -16.44 14.74 0.44
N PHE A 268 -15.97 13.61 -0.10
CA PHE A 268 -14.63 13.09 0.15
C PHE A 268 -13.60 13.74 -0.77
N ASN A 269 -12.47 14.20 -0.22
CA ASN A 269 -11.34 14.66 -1.02
C ASN A 269 -10.63 13.45 -1.65
N ILE A 270 -10.72 13.32 -2.97
CA ILE A 270 -10.13 12.26 -3.79
C ILE A 270 -8.82 12.68 -4.48
N TRP A 271 -8.22 13.80 -4.09
CA TRP A 271 -6.96 14.27 -4.66
C TRP A 271 -5.79 13.33 -4.35
N PHE A 272 -5.03 13.00 -5.39
CA PHE A 272 -3.67 12.50 -5.34
C PHE A 272 -2.97 12.76 -6.68
N PHE A 273 -1.64 12.78 -6.67
CA PHE A 273 -0.84 12.92 -7.87
C PHE A 273 -0.79 11.59 -8.65
N ASP A 274 -1.28 11.63 -9.89
CA ASP A 274 -1.59 10.45 -10.70
C ASP A 274 -0.76 10.31 -11.99
N ASP A 275 0.13 11.25 -12.28
CA ASP A 275 1.04 11.20 -13.44
C ASP A 275 2.17 10.20 -13.21
N ILE A 276 1.91 8.95 -13.57
CA ILE A 276 2.88 7.86 -13.44
C ILE A 276 4.12 8.12 -14.31
N ASP A 277 3.97 8.71 -15.48
CA ASP A 277 5.09 8.90 -16.42
C ASP A 277 5.98 10.07 -16.00
N LEU A 278 5.41 11.17 -15.50
CA LEU A 278 6.16 12.27 -14.90
C LEU A 278 6.81 11.85 -13.57
N LEU A 279 6.10 11.08 -12.73
CA LEU A 279 6.69 10.49 -11.51
C LEU A 279 7.90 9.61 -11.86
N ARG A 280 7.80 8.70 -12.83
CA ARG A 280 8.93 7.84 -13.23
C ARG A 280 10.14 8.59 -13.78
N GLN A 281 9.94 9.80 -14.31
CA GLN A 281 11.02 10.65 -14.82
C GLN A 281 11.70 11.49 -13.73
N ARG A 282 11.00 11.83 -12.65
CA ARG A 282 11.47 12.77 -11.62
C ARG A 282 11.71 12.13 -10.25
N TRP A 283 10.95 11.11 -9.89
CA TRP A 283 11.11 10.35 -8.65
C TRP A 283 11.94 9.08 -8.89
N VAL A 284 13.06 8.99 -8.17
CA VAL A 284 13.84 7.76 -8.02
C VAL A 284 13.93 7.46 -6.53
N SER A 285 13.55 6.25 -6.14
CA SER A 285 13.68 5.82 -4.74
C SER A 285 15.15 5.71 -4.35
N GLU A 286 15.57 6.54 -3.39
CA GLU A 286 16.91 6.47 -2.79
C GLU A 286 17.10 5.27 -1.85
N ASN A 287 16.02 4.57 -1.50
CA ASN A 287 16.08 3.38 -0.66
C ASN A 287 16.80 2.23 -1.40
N PRO A 288 17.92 1.70 -0.88
CA PRO A 288 18.72 0.68 -1.55
C PRO A 288 18.25 -0.76 -1.28
N ASP A 289 17.22 -0.96 -0.45
CA ASP A 289 16.84 -2.29 0.05
C ASP A 289 16.27 -3.16 -1.08
N SER A 290 16.72 -4.40 -1.11
CA SER A 290 16.16 -5.45 -1.96
C SER A 290 14.75 -5.85 -1.52
N VAL A 291 13.99 -6.50 -2.40
CA VAL A 291 12.64 -6.99 -2.05
C VAL A 291 12.66 -7.98 -0.87
N ALA A 292 13.72 -8.78 -0.73
CA ALA A 292 13.90 -9.66 0.42
C ALA A 292 14.14 -8.87 1.72
N GLU A 293 14.97 -7.84 1.71
CA GLU A 293 15.18 -6.96 2.88
C GLU A 293 13.89 -6.24 3.28
N LEU A 294 13.16 -5.70 2.31
CA LEU A 294 11.86 -5.08 2.54
C LEU A 294 10.85 -6.07 3.14
N LEU A 295 10.83 -7.33 2.70
CA LEU A 295 9.97 -8.39 3.26
C LEU A 295 10.36 -8.79 4.69
N ILE A 296 11.67 -8.94 4.96
CA ILE A 296 12.21 -9.27 6.29
C ILE A 296 11.84 -8.18 7.30
N ASP A 297 12.10 -6.92 6.94
CA ASP A 297 11.79 -5.76 7.79
C ASP A 297 10.27 -5.56 7.95
N PHE A 298 9.46 -5.82 6.92
CA PHE A 298 7.99 -5.73 6.98
C PHE A 298 7.43 -6.69 8.03
N PHE A 299 7.86 -7.96 7.98
CA PHE A 299 7.44 -8.95 8.97
C PHE A 299 7.96 -8.62 10.38
N ARG A 300 9.17 -8.08 10.53
CA ARG A 300 9.68 -7.61 11.82
C ARG A 300 8.81 -6.49 12.39
N TYR A 301 8.50 -5.47 11.58
CA TYR A 301 7.73 -4.31 11.97
C TYR A 301 6.34 -4.69 12.48
N TYR A 302 5.57 -5.46 11.70
CA TYR A 302 4.23 -5.88 12.12
C TYR A 302 4.22 -6.97 13.21
N ALA A 303 5.33 -7.69 13.42
CA ALA A 303 5.47 -8.61 14.55
C ALA A 303 5.73 -7.91 15.89
N ARG A 304 6.36 -6.72 15.90
CA ARG A 304 6.91 -6.11 17.14
C ARG A 304 6.63 -4.62 17.32
N ASP A 305 6.77 -3.84 16.25
CA ASP A 305 6.96 -2.39 16.34
C ASP A 305 5.65 -1.61 16.09
N PHE A 306 4.73 -2.15 15.27
CA PHE A 306 3.43 -1.51 15.03
C PHE A 306 2.57 -1.46 16.31
N GLN A 307 2.10 -0.25 16.66
CA GLN A 307 1.37 0.01 17.90
C GLN A 307 -0.12 -0.39 17.80
N TYR A 308 -0.43 -1.68 17.70
CA TYR A 308 -1.81 -2.19 17.52
C TYR A 308 -2.86 -1.62 18.48
N ASN A 309 -2.48 -1.28 19.72
CA ASN A 309 -3.42 -0.81 20.74
C ASN A 309 -3.86 0.65 20.50
N THR A 310 -2.94 1.54 20.16
CA THR A 310 -3.11 3.01 20.11
C THR A 310 -2.98 3.60 18.70
N GLY A 311 -2.35 2.88 17.78
CA GLY A 311 -2.01 3.34 16.44
C GLY A 311 -3.07 3.02 15.39
N VAL A 312 -3.08 3.87 14.37
CA VAL A 312 -3.85 3.75 13.13
C VAL A 312 -2.88 3.91 11.95
N ALA A 313 -2.83 2.91 11.06
CA ALA A 313 -2.04 3.03 9.83
C ALA A 313 -2.83 3.85 8.79
N SER A 314 -2.30 5.01 8.38
CA SER A 314 -2.86 5.84 7.31
C SER A 314 -1.82 6.05 6.21
N ILE A 315 -2.14 5.71 4.95
CA ILE A 315 -1.21 5.97 3.84
C ILE A 315 -1.07 7.47 3.53
N ARG A 316 -2.10 8.28 3.80
CA ARG A 316 -2.11 9.73 3.56
C ARG A 316 -1.39 10.53 4.65
N SER A 317 -1.44 10.06 5.90
CA SER A 317 -1.00 10.83 7.09
C SER A 317 -0.03 10.09 8.03
N GLY A 318 0.41 8.87 7.70
CA GLY A 318 1.34 8.12 8.54
C GLY A 318 0.66 7.49 9.76
N LEU A 319 1.36 7.46 10.91
CA LEU A 319 0.87 6.81 12.12
C LEU A 319 -0.01 7.77 12.93
N LEU A 320 -1.32 7.61 12.82
CA LEU A 320 -2.29 8.38 13.60
C LEU A 320 -2.60 7.69 14.94
N LYS A 321 -3.09 8.48 15.91
CA LYS A 321 -3.59 7.99 17.20
C LYS A 321 -5.07 7.61 17.10
N LYS A 322 -5.48 6.47 17.65
CA LYS A 322 -6.90 6.06 17.71
C LYS A 322 -7.74 7.07 18.48
N GLU A 323 -7.14 7.70 19.49
CA GLU A 323 -7.76 8.73 20.30
C GLU A 323 -8.22 9.92 19.44
N ALA A 324 -7.37 10.38 18.51
CA ALA A 324 -7.66 11.48 17.59
C ALA A 324 -8.69 11.11 16.51
N LYS A 325 -8.89 9.81 16.24
CA LYS A 325 -9.91 9.30 15.31
C LYS A 325 -11.24 8.93 15.99
N GLY A 326 -11.34 9.03 17.32
CA GLY A 326 -12.48 8.48 18.07
C GLY A 326 -12.57 6.94 17.99
N TRP A 327 -11.50 6.26 17.58
CA TRP A 327 -11.45 4.81 17.35
C TRP A 327 -10.97 4.03 18.59
N GLN A 328 -11.15 4.59 19.78
CA GLN A 328 -10.90 3.90 21.03
C GLN A 328 -11.90 2.75 21.24
N ASN A 329 -11.54 1.76 22.04
CA ASN A 329 -12.50 0.78 22.54
C ASN A 329 -13.21 1.39 23.75
N ASP A 330 -14.55 1.39 23.76
CA ASP A 330 -15.33 1.92 24.86
C ASP A 330 -15.41 0.91 26.01
N TYR A 331 -14.85 1.28 27.17
CA TYR A 331 -14.87 0.50 28.41
C TYR A 331 -15.87 1.06 29.46
N SER A 332 -16.61 2.12 29.13
CA SER A 332 -17.37 2.94 30.11
C SER A 332 -18.59 2.26 30.75
N GLY A 333 -19.09 1.17 30.17
CA GLY A 333 -20.37 0.56 30.58
C GLY A 333 -20.33 -0.53 31.65
N GLY A 334 -19.16 -0.91 32.20
CA GLY A 334 -19.03 -1.99 33.20
C GLY A 334 -19.36 -3.41 32.72
N ARG A 335 -20.04 -3.56 31.58
CA ARG A 335 -20.16 -4.79 30.80
C ARG A 335 -19.30 -4.64 29.54
N TYR A 336 -18.18 -5.36 29.50
CA TYR A 336 -17.38 -5.52 28.30
C TYR A 336 -18.23 -6.22 27.22
N ASP A 337 -18.57 -5.51 26.15
CA ASP A 337 -19.25 -6.09 24.98
C ASP A 337 -18.23 -6.33 23.85
N PRO A 338 -17.72 -7.57 23.69
CA PRO A 338 -16.74 -7.88 22.64
C PRO A 338 -17.28 -7.70 21.22
N SER A 339 -18.61 -7.60 21.03
CA SER A 339 -19.23 -7.36 19.72
C SER A 339 -19.13 -5.90 19.26
N ARG A 340 -18.87 -4.97 20.19
CA ARG A 340 -18.73 -3.53 19.91
C ARG A 340 -17.27 -3.08 19.69
N GLU A 341 -16.28 -3.86 20.09
CA GLU A 341 -14.84 -3.59 19.82
C GLU A 341 -14.49 -3.85 18.34
N ARG A 342 -14.83 -2.88 17.47
CA ARG A 342 -14.54 -2.90 16.02
C ARG A 342 -13.13 -2.39 15.67
N ASN A 343 -12.42 -1.75 16.61
CA ASN A 343 -11.19 -1.01 16.35
C ASN A 343 -9.93 -1.69 16.90
N ARG A 344 -9.88 -3.02 16.82
CA ARG A 344 -8.76 -3.85 17.32
C ARG A 344 -7.49 -3.63 16.52
N LEU A 345 -7.60 -3.71 15.19
CA LEU A 345 -6.64 -3.20 14.23
C LEU A 345 -7.31 -1.99 13.54
N CYS A 346 -6.53 -0.94 13.31
CA CYS A 346 -7.01 0.27 12.66
C CYS A 346 -6.14 0.59 11.45
N ILE A 347 -6.78 0.59 10.29
CA ILE A 347 -6.20 0.98 9.01
C ILE A 347 -7.21 1.95 8.39
N GLU A 348 -6.77 3.16 8.09
CA GLU A 348 -7.61 4.21 7.53
C GLU A 348 -7.76 4.03 6.01
N ASP A 349 -8.98 4.15 5.49
CA ASP A 349 -9.20 4.31 4.05
C ASP A 349 -8.65 5.69 3.60
N PRO A 350 -7.92 5.76 2.47
CA PRO A 350 -7.28 7.00 2.04
C PRO A 350 -8.27 8.11 1.61
N PHE A 351 -9.53 7.78 1.33
CA PHE A 351 -10.56 8.74 0.93
C PHE A 351 -11.74 8.79 1.91
N GLU A 352 -12.28 7.64 2.32
CA GLU A 352 -13.25 7.56 3.42
C GLU A 352 -12.53 7.64 4.78
N ILE A 353 -12.01 8.81 5.14
CA ILE A 353 -11.10 8.93 6.31
C ILE A 353 -11.68 8.39 7.63
N ASP A 354 -13.00 8.38 7.82
CA ASP A 354 -13.65 7.85 9.02
C ASP A 354 -13.98 6.36 8.95
N TYR A 355 -13.61 5.70 7.85
CA TYR A 355 -13.75 4.27 7.65
C TYR A 355 -12.48 3.49 8.01
N ASN A 356 -12.56 2.71 9.10
CA ASN A 356 -11.56 1.70 9.43
C ASN A 356 -11.76 0.45 8.53
N VAL A 357 -10.88 0.23 7.56
CA VAL A 357 -10.97 -0.92 6.64
C VAL A 357 -10.74 -2.26 7.33
N ALA A 358 -10.12 -2.24 8.53
CA ALA A 358 -9.87 -3.42 9.36
C ALA A 358 -10.99 -3.70 10.38
N ARG A 359 -12.15 -3.03 10.29
CA ARG A 359 -13.26 -3.18 11.25
C ARG A 359 -13.88 -4.58 11.37
N CYS A 360 -13.56 -5.49 10.43
CA CYS A 360 -13.95 -6.90 10.47
C CYS A 360 -13.02 -7.77 11.33
N VAL A 361 -11.85 -7.25 11.73
CA VAL A 361 -10.84 -8.03 12.46
C VAL A 361 -11.28 -8.27 13.90
N THR A 362 -11.55 -9.54 14.23
CA THR A 362 -11.96 -9.96 15.58
C THR A 362 -10.74 -10.06 16.52
N LYS A 363 -10.99 -10.33 17.81
CA LYS A 363 -9.92 -10.55 18.81
C LYS A 363 -8.98 -11.68 18.37
N ASP A 364 -9.57 -12.81 18.01
CA ASP A 364 -8.86 -14.02 17.61
C ASP A 364 -8.26 -13.87 16.21
N GLY A 365 -8.90 -13.07 15.35
CA GLY A 365 -8.37 -12.69 14.05
C GLY A 365 -7.09 -11.88 14.18
N LEU A 366 -7.09 -10.84 15.01
CA LEU A 366 -5.90 -10.03 15.29
C LEU A 366 -4.79 -10.86 15.94
N TYR A 367 -5.13 -11.71 16.92
CA TYR A 367 -4.16 -12.60 17.56
C TYR A 367 -3.51 -13.55 16.55
N THR A 368 -4.32 -14.14 15.67
CA THR A 368 -3.84 -15.02 14.59
C THR A 368 -2.96 -14.27 13.58
N ILE A 369 -3.37 -13.09 13.12
CA ILE A 369 -2.60 -12.22 12.21
C ILE A 369 -1.22 -11.89 12.80
N ARG A 370 -1.19 -11.43 14.07
CA ARG A 370 0.07 -11.11 14.77
C ARG A 370 0.95 -12.34 14.97
N GLY A 371 0.34 -13.48 15.32
CA GLY A 371 1.05 -14.76 15.43
C GLY A 371 1.72 -15.19 14.13
N GLU A 372 1.06 -15.01 12.99
CA GLU A 372 1.62 -15.30 11.67
C GLU A 372 2.72 -14.31 11.25
N PHE A 373 2.58 -13.01 11.55
CA PHE A 373 3.69 -12.05 11.38
C PHE A 373 4.92 -12.45 12.24
N MET A 374 4.71 -12.81 13.50
CA MET A 374 5.77 -13.30 14.40
C MET A 374 6.38 -14.64 13.94
N ARG A 375 5.60 -15.51 13.27
CA ARG A 375 6.10 -16.75 12.66
C ARG A 375 6.96 -16.44 11.43
N ALA A 376 6.48 -15.62 10.52
CA ALA A 376 7.19 -15.22 9.31
C ALA A 376 8.53 -14.51 9.62
N ALA A 377 8.52 -13.59 10.60
CA ALA A 377 9.74 -12.94 11.08
C ALA A 377 10.76 -13.95 11.68
N ARG A 378 10.31 -15.03 12.33
CA ARG A 378 11.20 -16.09 12.84
C ARG A 378 11.80 -16.95 11.73
N VAL A 379 10.99 -17.39 10.75
CA VAL A 379 11.44 -18.16 9.56
C VAL A 379 12.53 -17.40 8.79
N LEU A 380 12.39 -16.08 8.67
CA LEU A 380 13.38 -15.26 7.99
C LEU A 380 14.61 -14.93 8.87
N ALA A 381 14.46 -14.90 10.19
CA ALA A 381 15.58 -14.66 11.12
C ALA A 381 16.50 -15.89 11.28
N THR A 382 15.95 -17.11 11.19
CA THR A 382 16.76 -18.36 11.23
C THR A 382 17.66 -18.48 10.00
N ARG A 383 17.26 -17.93 8.85
CA ARG A 383 17.96 -17.99 7.56
C ARG A 383 18.35 -19.42 7.17
N PRO A 384 17.38 -20.27 6.78
CA PRO A 384 17.65 -21.61 6.26
C PRO A 384 18.70 -21.61 5.15
N ASP A 385 19.51 -22.68 5.07
CA ASP A 385 20.65 -22.79 4.14
C ASP A 385 20.31 -22.54 2.65
N ARG A 386 19.04 -22.69 2.29
CA ARG A 386 18.50 -22.37 0.96
C ARG A 386 17.29 -21.45 1.09
N ALA A 387 17.31 -20.31 0.42
CA ALA A 387 16.22 -19.33 0.46
C ALA A 387 14.85 -19.90 0.03
N ILE A 388 14.83 -20.87 -0.90
CA ILE A 388 13.60 -21.56 -1.31
C ILE A 388 12.91 -22.32 -0.17
N VAL A 389 13.65 -22.77 0.86
CA VAL A 389 13.08 -23.41 2.05
C VAL A 389 12.36 -22.38 2.91
N ALA A 390 12.95 -21.19 3.10
CA ALA A 390 12.27 -20.08 3.78
C ALA A 390 11.01 -19.64 3.04
N LEU A 391 11.04 -19.59 1.70
CA LEU A 391 9.85 -19.30 0.88
C LEU A 391 8.77 -20.38 1.07
N ALA A 392 9.15 -21.66 1.08
CA ALA A 392 8.23 -22.78 1.30
C ALA A 392 7.62 -22.75 2.73
N GLU A 393 8.41 -22.46 3.77
CA GLU A 393 7.93 -22.32 5.15
C GLU A 393 7.02 -21.08 5.33
N LEU A 394 7.29 -19.98 4.64
CA LEU A 394 6.37 -18.83 4.62
C LEU A 394 5.04 -19.22 3.98
N CYS A 395 5.10 -19.89 2.83
CA CYS A 395 3.96 -20.34 2.03
C CYS A 395 3.40 -21.72 2.42
N GLU A 396 3.75 -22.25 3.59
CA GLU A 396 3.12 -23.45 4.15
C GLU A 396 1.64 -23.14 4.40
N GLU A 397 0.72 -24.04 4.04
CA GLU A 397 -0.70 -23.84 4.35
C GLU A 397 -0.97 -24.11 5.83
N ARG A 398 -1.70 -23.19 6.48
CA ARG A 398 -2.18 -23.38 7.85
C ARG A 398 -3.25 -24.47 7.88
N LYS A 399 -3.02 -25.53 8.65
CA LYS A 399 -3.96 -26.67 8.78
C LYS A 399 -5.26 -26.27 9.49
N ASP A 400 -5.16 -25.43 10.52
CA ASP A 400 -6.32 -25.01 11.31
C ASP A 400 -7.24 -24.07 10.51
N GLU A 401 -8.45 -24.54 10.20
CA GLU A 401 -9.51 -23.75 9.55
C GLU A 401 -10.09 -22.65 10.45
N GLU A 402 -9.96 -22.84 11.77
CA GLU A 402 -10.42 -21.93 12.82
C GLU A 402 -9.30 -20.98 13.25
N LEU A 403 -9.70 -19.83 13.81
CA LEU A 403 -8.78 -18.86 14.38
C LEU A 403 -8.20 -19.36 15.70
N MET A 404 -6.97 -18.97 16.01
CA MET A 404 -6.41 -19.24 17.34
C MET A 404 -7.12 -18.35 18.36
N SER A 405 -7.80 -18.97 19.33
CA SER A 405 -8.44 -18.23 20.42
C SER A 405 -7.41 -17.42 21.21
N ALA A 406 -7.60 -16.12 21.27
CA ALA A 406 -6.74 -15.23 22.02
C ALA A 406 -6.99 -15.42 23.52
N PRO A 407 -5.95 -15.56 24.37
CA PRO A 407 -6.11 -15.82 25.80
C PRO A 407 -7.04 -14.80 26.48
N PRO A 408 -7.82 -15.20 27.50
CA PRO A 408 -8.74 -14.30 28.18
C PRO A 408 -7.96 -13.10 28.76
N PHE A 409 -8.54 -11.91 28.65
CA PHE A 409 -7.93 -10.71 29.22
C PHE A 409 -7.96 -10.84 30.75
N THR A 410 -6.79 -11.10 31.33
CA THR A 410 -6.59 -11.03 32.77
C THR A 410 -6.04 -9.64 33.07
N PRO A 411 -6.78 -8.76 33.77
CA PRO A 411 -6.23 -7.49 34.21
C PRO A 411 -5.01 -7.79 35.09
N SER A 412 -3.86 -7.26 34.71
CA SER A 412 -2.58 -7.61 35.33
C SER A 412 -2.59 -7.25 36.82
N ARG A 413 -2.68 -8.26 37.69
CA ARG A 413 -2.40 -8.09 39.11
C ARG A 413 -0.96 -7.57 39.23
N PRO A 414 -0.68 -6.51 40.01
CA PRO A 414 0.69 -6.08 40.25
C PRO A 414 1.49 -7.27 40.80
N PRO A 415 2.78 -7.41 40.43
CA PRO A 415 3.59 -8.53 40.88
C PRO A 415 3.61 -8.58 42.42
N PRO A 416 3.53 -9.77 43.02
CA PRO A 416 3.53 -9.88 44.48
C PRO A 416 4.81 -9.26 45.03
N GLN A 417 4.66 -8.27 45.90
CA GLN A 417 5.79 -7.69 46.63
C GLN A 417 6.41 -8.79 47.49
N THR A 418 7.59 -9.25 47.11
CA THR A 418 8.41 -10.12 47.96
C THR A 418 8.84 -9.31 49.18
N PRO A 419 8.58 -9.76 50.41
CA PRO A 419 9.02 -9.03 51.60
C PRO A 419 10.56 -9.02 51.66
N TYR A 420 11.14 -7.83 51.74
CA TYR A 420 12.58 -7.67 51.86
C TYR A 420 13.07 -8.16 53.23
N THR A 421 13.94 -9.17 53.24
CA THR A 421 14.65 -9.59 54.45
C THR A 421 15.70 -8.53 54.82
N VAL A 422 15.58 -7.95 56.02
CA VAL A 422 16.57 -7.02 56.57
C VAL A 422 17.83 -7.78 56.98
N GLY A 423 19.01 -7.34 56.54
CA GLY A 423 20.27 -8.08 56.79
C GLY A 423 21.57 -7.28 56.59
N SER A 424 21.92 -6.47 57.59
CA SER A 424 23.29 -6.06 58.00
C SER A 424 24.31 -5.48 56.99
N HIS A 425 24.78 -4.28 57.29
CA HIS A 425 25.87 -3.56 56.61
C HIS A 425 27.28 -4.17 56.75
N SER A 426 28.16 -3.85 55.79
CA SER A 426 29.54 -3.40 56.10
C SER A 426 30.03 -2.35 55.08
N MET A 427 31.10 -1.62 55.41
CA MET A 427 31.63 -0.45 54.68
C MET A 427 33.07 -0.71 54.14
N ARG A 428 33.76 0.11 53.33
CA ARG A 428 33.68 1.50 52.78
C ARG A 428 34.58 1.52 51.49
N PRO A 429 34.88 2.63 50.77
CA PRO A 429 34.33 3.99 50.73
C PRO A 429 33.99 4.52 49.30
N LYS A 430 33.65 5.82 49.20
CA LYS A 430 33.29 6.55 47.96
C LYS A 430 34.52 6.85 47.07
N GLY A 431 34.33 6.77 45.75
CA GLY A 431 35.17 7.39 44.72
C GLY A 431 34.34 8.33 43.84
N THR A 432 34.95 9.38 43.30
CA THR A 432 34.29 10.50 42.62
C THR A 432 33.78 10.18 41.21
N ALA A 433 32.71 10.86 40.79
CA ALA A 433 32.19 10.78 39.43
C ALA A 433 32.96 11.72 38.50
N GLU A 434 33.43 11.22 37.36
CA GLU A 434 33.80 12.03 36.21
C GLU A 434 32.90 11.71 35.01
N ARG A 435 32.48 12.78 34.32
CA ARG A 435 31.50 12.78 33.25
C ARG A 435 32.25 13.04 31.95
N LEU A 436 32.46 12.01 31.13
CA LEU A 436 33.18 12.14 29.86
C LEU A 436 32.31 11.74 28.67
N SER A 437 31.97 12.74 27.86
CA SER A 437 31.48 12.59 26.49
C SER A 437 32.56 13.13 25.54
N PRO A 438 32.94 12.41 24.46
CA PRO A 438 33.69 12.98 23.35
C PRO A 438 32.78 13.34 22.15
N PRO A 439 33.23 14.18 21.21
CA PRO A 439 32.35 15.19 20.61
C PRO A 439 32.14 15.09 19.10
N SER A 440 31.29 15.98 18.58
CA SER A 440 31.05 16.27 17.17
C SER A 440 31.72 17.58 16.72
N GLN A 441 32.39 17.58 15.56
CA GLN A 441 32.71 18.73 14.69
C GLN A 441 33.22 18.15 13.33
N PHE A 442 32.47 18.29 12.23
CA PHE A 442 32.53 19.38 11.24
C PHE A 442 33.87 19.52 10.48
N PHE A 443 33.88 19.20 9.18
CA PHE A 443 33.98 20.19 8.09
C PHE A 443 33.65 19.60 6.70
N ASN A 444 33.51 20.48 5.70
CA ASN A 444 32.85 20.26 4.39
C ASN A 444 33.90 20.23 3.22
N PRO A 445 33.60 20.47 1.91
CA PRO A 445 33.59 19.41 0.89
C PRO A 445 34.62 19.54 -0.27
N SER A 446 34.54 18.58 -1.21
CA SER A 446 34.93 18.65 -2.63
C SER A 446 36.40 18.45 -3.04
N VAL A 447 36.70 17.33 -3.74
CA VAL A 447 37.37 17.32 -5.07
C VAL A 447 36.80 16.17 -5.92
N ARG A 448 36.63 16.43 -7.21
CA ARG A 448 36.08 15.57 -8.29
C ARG A 448 37.16 14.68 -8.91
N ALA A 449 36.84 13.44 -9.26
CA ALA A 449 37.70 12.58 -10.09
C ALA A 449 36.87 11.82 -11.13
N GLU A 450 37.22 11.98 -12.40
CA GLU A 450 36.59 11.34 -13.56
C GLU A 450 37.42 10.13 -13.99
N VAL A 451 36.81 8.95 -14.19
CA VAL A 451 37.41 7.86 -14.98
C VAL A 451 36.32 7.22 -15.86
N GLN A 452 36.74 6.79 -17.05
CA GLN A 452 35.91 6.61 -18.24
C GLN A 452 35.07 5.32 -18.28
N GLN A 453 33.99 5.40 -19.07
CA GLN A 453 33.17 4.25 -19.48
C GLN A 453 33.95 3.34 -20.44
N GLN A 454 33.81 2.03 -20.29
CA GLN A 454 33.93 1.07 -21.40
C GLN A 454 32.59 0.40 -21.62
N GLN A 455 32.11 0.46 -22.87
CA GLN A 455 30.81 -0.07 -23.29
C GLN A 455 31.00 -1.47 -23.89
N GLN A 456 30.19 -2.43 -23.45
CA GLN A 456 29.83 -3.61 -24.26
C GLN A 456 28.32 -3.88 -24.09
N PRO A 457 27.65 -4.44 -25.12
CA PRO A 457 26.26 -4.11 -25.41
C PRO A 457 25.25 -4.87 -24.54
N LYS A 458 24.17 -4.18 -24.16
CA LYS A 458 22.95 -4.80 -23.60
C LYS A 458 21.98 -5.10 -24.75
N GLU A 459 21.59 -6.36 -24.88
CA GLU A 459 20.47 -6.73 -25.74
C GLU A 459 19.15 -6.21 -25.15
N HIS A 460 18.39 -5.45 -25.95
CA HIS A 460 17.11 -4.88 -25.54
C HIS A 460 16.00 -5.94 -25.59
N ILE A 461 15.67 -6.55 -24.45
CA ILE A 461 14.39 -7.25 -24.29
C ILE A 461 13.31 -6.21 -23.94
N SER A 462 12.61 -5.74 -24.97
CA SER A 462 11.44 -4.86 -24.83
C SER A 462 10.28 -5.63 -24.18
N SER A 463 10.20 -5.57 -22.86
CA SER A 463 9.01 -5.98 -22.10
C SER A 463 8.13 -4.77 -21.84
N ALA A 464 7.37 -4.37 -22.86
CA ALA A 464 6.31 -3.38 -22.70
C ALA A 464 5.30 -3.90 -21.66
N SER A 465 5.35 -3.35 -20.45
CA SER A 465 4.31 -3.58 -19.44
C SER A 465 2.99 -3.01 -19.97
N PRO A 466 1.86 -3.70 -19.81
CA PRO A 466 0.59 -3.22 -20.35
C PRO A 466 0.23 -1.87 -19.75
N ALA A 467 -0.16 -0.93 -20.62
CA ALA A 467 -0.79 0.31 -20.20
C ALA A 467 -2.10 0.00 -19.43
N PRO A 468 -2.55 0.88 -18.51
CA PRO A 468 -3.86 0.73 -17.90
C PRO A 468 -4.95 0.65 -18.99
N PRO A 469 -6.04 -0.13 -18.79
CA PRO A 469 -7.12 -0.22 -19.77
C PRO A 469 -7.65 1.17 -20.15
N GLU A 470 -7.92 1.39 -21.44
CA GLU A 470 -8.29 2.71 -22.00
C GLU A 470 -9.50 3.37 -21.30
N HIS A 471 -10.40 2.58 -20.70
CA HIS A 471 -11.55 3.06 -19.95
C HIS A 471 -11.25 3.42 -18.48
N MET A 472 -10.10 2.98 -17.95
CA MET A 472 -9.53 3.35 -16.64
C MET A 472 -8.38 4.36 -16.77
N ALA A 473 -7.86 4.58 -17.98
CA ALA A 473 -7.04 5.74 -18.28
C ALA A 473 -7.81 7.02 -17.89
N PRO A 474 -7.16 8.01 -17.27
CA PRO A 474 -7.85 9.16 -16.73
C PRO A 474 -8.63 9.91 -17.82
N LYS A 475 -9.97 9.84 -17.78
CA LYS A 475 -10.89 10.68 -18.58
C LYS A 475 -10.92 12.12 -18.06
N ARG A 476 -9.72 12.66 -17.91
CA ARG A 476 -9.35 13.92 -17.26
C ARG A 476 -8.29 14.55 -18.16
N SER A 477 -8.71 14.95 -19.35
CA SER A 477 -7.90 15.31 -20.53
C SER A 477 -7.01 16.58 -20.40
N LYS A 478 -6.73 17.04 -19.17
CA LYS A 478 -6.00 18.29 -18.85
C LYS A 478 -5.25 18.21 -17.51
N TRP A 479 -4.83 17.04 -17.08
CA TRP A 479 -4.21 16.85 -15.76
C TRP A 479 -2.73 16.50 -15.86
N THR A 480 -1.97 17.07 -14.92
CA THR A 480 -0.51 16.94 -14.67
C THR A 480 0.48 17.17 -15.81
N SER A 481 -0.01 17.25 -17.05
CA SER A 481 0.79 17.45 -18.25
C SER A 481 1.70 18.67 -18.11
N PRO A 482 2.97 18.59 -18.54
CA PRO A 482 3.83 19.75 -18.68
C PRO A 482 3.14 20.86 -19.49
N PRO A 483 3.38 22.14 -19.17
CA PRO A 483 2.82 23.25 -19.93
C PRO A 483 3.23 23.15 -21.41
N PRO A 484 2.36 23.52 -22.36
CA PRO A 484 2.56 23.28 -23.79
C PRO A 484 3.92 23.72 -24.39
N PRO A 485 4.33 23.18 -25.55
CA PRO A 485 5.56 23.56 -26.25
C PRO A 485 5.65 25.06 -26.64
N ASP A 486 4.53 25.76 -26.66
CA ASP A 486 4.35 27.19 -26.89
C ASP A 486 4.15 28.03 -25.60
N ALA A 487 4.01 27.40 -24.43
CA ALA A 487 3.89 28.09 -23.15
C ALA A 487 5.15 28.87 -22.76
N GLY A 488 4.97 29.97 -22.03
CA GLY A 488 6.04 30.88 -21.68
C GLY A 488 7.11 30.26 -20.76
N PRO A 489 8.37 30.76 -20.78
CA PRO A 489 9.41 30.27 -19.88
C PRO A 489 9.00 30.36 -18.39
N ALA A 490 8.26 31.41 -18.02
CA ALA A 490 7.75 31.58 -16.65
C ALA A 490 6.79 30.45 -16.23
N ASP A 491 5.88 30.02 -17.12
CA ASP A 491 4.92 28.94 -16.83
C ASP A 491 5.62 27.60 -16.63
N ARG A 492 6.69 27.35 -17.41
CA ARG A 492 7.57 26.17 -17.25
C ARG A 492 8.30 26.19 -15.92
N THR A 493 8.97 27.30 -15.59
CA THR A 493 9.67 27.44 -14.31
C THR A 493 8.71 27.34 -13.12
N LEU A 494 7.50 27.87 -13.22
CA LEU A 494 6.46 27.72 -12.18
C LEU A 494 5.99 26.26 -12.04
N PHE A 495 5.85 25.53 -13.15
CA PHE A 495 5.51 24.12 -13.16
C PHE A 495 6.62 23.25 -12.52
N ASP A 496 7.86 23.39 -12.98
CA ASP A 496 9.00 22.62 -12.46
C ASP A 496 9.22 22.90 -10.97
N ASN A 497 9.22 24.17 -10.54
CA ASN A 497 9.36 24.55 -9.13
C ASN A 497 8.24 23.96 -8.24
N ARG A 498 7.01 23.83 -8.75
CA ARG A 498 5.89 23.19 -8.01
C ARG A 498 6.06 21.68 -7.94
N LEU A 499 6.57 21.06 -9.00
CA LEU A 499 6.82 19.63 -9.06
C LEU A 499 7.92 19.21 -8.09
N ASP A 500 9.05 19.91 -8.09
CA ASP A 500 10.18 19.65 -7.19
C ASP A 500 9.77 19.81 -5.72
N LYS A 501 9.09 20.91 -5.38
CA LYS A 501 8.50 21.12 -4.04
C LYS A 501 7.50 20.01 -3.67
N GLY A 502 6.75 19.51 -4.64
CA GLY A 502 5.81 18.41 -4.43
C GLY A 502 6.49 17.08 -4.11
N ILE A 503 7.61 16.79 -4.77
CA ILE A 503 8.42 15.60 -4.51
C ILE A 503 9.08 15.70 -3.12
N GLU A 504 9.61 16.87 -2.75
CA GLU A 504 10.16 17.12 -1.41
C GLU A 504 9.12 16.89 -0.30
N LEU A 505 7.93 17.49 -0.44
CA LEU A 505 6.82 17.27 0.51
C LEU A 505 6.39 15.80 0.57
N ALA A 506 6.31 15.11 -0.56
CA ALA A 506 5.90 13.71 -0.60
C ALA A 506 6.89 12.75 0.09
N THR A 507 8.11 13.18 0.40
CA THR A 507 9.24 12.32 0.81
C THR A 507 9.84 12.69 2.17
N SER A 508 9.56 13.90 2.65
CA SER A 508 9.85 14.35 4.02
C SER A 508 9.25 13.46 5.12
N SER A 509 9.72 13.58 6.37
CA SER A 509 9.17 12.83 7.51
C SER A 509 7.71 13.22 7.79
N THR A 510 6.93 12.34 8.42
CA THR A 510 5.51 12.64 8.74
C THR A 510 5.33 13.95 9.50
N GLU A 511 6.21 14.25 10.47
CA GLU A 511 6.23 15.50 11.24
C GLU A 511 6.53 16.74 10.36
N ALA A 512 7.32 16.59 9.29
CA ALA A 512 7.61 17.66 8.33
C ALA A 512 6.57 17.78 7.21
N ARG A 513 5.69 16.77 7.05
CA ARG A 513 4.54 16.81 6.13
C ARG A 513 3.32 17.48 6.72
N GLU A 514 3.19 17.53 8.05
CA GLU A 514 2.13 18.31 8.70
C GLU A 514 2.39 19.81 8.48
N PRO A 515 1.54 20.53 7.73
CA PRO A 515 1.62 21.98 7.71
C PRO A 515 1.10 22.49 9.06
N GLU A 516 1.47 23.72 9.43
CA GLU A 516 0.89 24.46 10.58
C GLU A 516 -0.64 24.69 10.44
N ALA A 517 -1.26 24.19 9.36
CA ALA A 517 -2.67 24.23 9.03
C ALA A 517 -3.61 23.62 10.09
N LEU A 518 -3.14 22.79 11.03
CA LEU A 518 -3.97 22.35 12.17
C LEU A 518 -4.39 23.52 13.09
N HIS A 519 -3.73 24.69 13.00
CA HIS A 519 -4.15 25.93 13.65
C HIS A 519 -4.86 26.94 12.72
N SER A 520 -4.87 26.73 11.40
CA SER A 520 -5.38 27.71 10.43
C SER A 520 -6.84 27.51 10.00
N TRP A 521 -7.46 26.37 10.31
CA TRP A 521 -8.86 26.08 9.94
C TRP A 521 -9.88 26.29 11.10
N GLN A 522 -9.48 27.03 12.14
CA GLN A 522 -10.34 27.45 13.26
C GLN A 522 -10.37 28.99 13.44
N SER A 523 -10.47 29.75 12.34
CA SER A 523 -10.88 31.16 12.39
C SER A 523 -11.22 31.70 11.01
N GLU A 524 -12.43 31.42 10.49
CA GLU A 524 -13.13 32.28 9.53
C GLU A 524 -14.58 31.81 9.32
N THR A 525 -15.44 32.06 10.32
CA THR A 525 -16.90 32.16 10.13
C THR A 525 -17.52 32.84 11.35
N ASN A 526 -18.51 33.70 11.10
CA ASN A 526 -19.37 34.40 12.07
C ASN A 526 -18.75 35.61 12.79
N SER A 527 -18.64 36.73 12.06
CA SER A 527 -18.77 38.08 12.62
C SER A 527 -19.48 39.02 11.65
N GLU A 528 -20.81 39.12 11.77
CA GLU A 528 -21.66 40.31 11.51
C GLU A 528 -23.12 39.89 11.79
N VAL A 529 -23.60 40.14 13.01
CA VAL A 529 -24.41 41.31 13.41
C VAL A 529 -25.82 41.27 12.85
N PHE A 530 -26.80 40.93 13.71
CA PHE A 530 -28.08 41.64 13.77
C PHE A 530 -28.59 41.71 15.22
N THR A 531 -28.98 42.93 15.55
CA THR A 531 -29.61 43.55 16.74
C THR A 531 -30.29 42.74 17.85
N ASP A 532 -30.26 43.37 19.03
CA ASP A 532 -30.82 43.02 20.34
C ASP A 532 -32.35 43.26 20.47
N GLU A 533 -32.87 43.02 21.69
CA GLU A 533 -34.29 43.13 22.16
C GLU A 533 -35.19 41.91 21.80
N GLU A 534 -36.02 41.34 22.69
CA GLU A 534 -36.59 41.86 23.95
C GLU A 534 -36.79 40.77 25.05
N ARG A 535 -37.03 41.24 26.29
CA ARG A 535 -37.23 40.53 27.58
C ARG A 535 -38.25 39.37 27.60
N SER A 536 -38.04 38.38 28.49
CA SER A 536 -38.77 38.30 29.79
C SER A 536 -38.38 37.12 30.67
N ASP A 537 -38.33 37.35 31.99
CA ASP A 537 -38.09 36.36 33.04
C ASP A 537 -39.28 35.42 33.30
N ALA A 538 -39.02 34.20 33.77
CA ALA A 538 -39.68 33.60 34.95
C ALA A 538 -38.98 32.29 35.36
N ALA A 539 -38.89 32.04 36.67
CA ALA A 539 -38.27 30.85 37.26
C ALA A 539 -39.31 29.98 38.01
N GLU A 540 -38.88 28.80 38.45
CA GLU A 540 -39.55 27.89 39.41
C GLU A 540 -40.88 27.27 38.90
N SER A 541 -41.15 25.97 39.08
CA SER A 541 -40.98 25.17 40.30
C SER A 541 -40.97 23.66 40.02
N ASP A 542 -40.39 22.88 40.95
CA ASP A 542 -40.69 21.44 41.08
C ASP A 542 -42.18 21.22 41.39
N ASP A 543 -42.77 20.09 40.96
CA ASP A 543 -43.29 19.14 41.96
C ASP A 543 -43.55 17.71 41.41
N ILE A 544 -43.50 16.75 42.33
CA ILE A 544 -43.54 15.29 42.07
C ILE A 544 -44.93 14.74 42.37
N ILE A 545 -45.62 14.09 41.40
CA ILE A 545 -46.56 12.97 41.69
C ILE A 545 -46.41 11.85 40.65
N SER A 546 -46.53 10.62 41.13
CA SER A 546 -46.33 9.35 40.43
C SER A 546 -47.66 8.59 40.19
N VAL A 547 -47.56 7.40 39.56
CA VAL A 547 -48.46 6.23 39.67
C VAL A 547 -49.50 5.98 38.55
N ARG A 548 -49.23 4.90 37.77
CA ARG A 548 -50.14 3.95 37.07
C ARG A 548 -51.03 4.48 35.92
N SER A 549 -50.84 4.03 34.68
CA SER A 549 -51.12 2.69 34.11
C SER A 549 -52.60 2.31 34.06
N TYR A 550 -53.17 2.23 32.86
CA TYR A 550 -54.13 1.18 32.48
C TYR A 550 -54.09 0.94 30.96
N THR A 551 -54.42 -0.28 30.55
CA THR A 551 -54.33 -0.83 29.20
C THR A 551 -55.69 -0.92 28.50
N GLU A 552 -55.65 -1.06 27.18
CA GLU A 552 -56.70 -1.63 26.30
C GLU A 552 -58.04 -0.89 26.13
N GLY A 553 -58.62 -1.00 24.94
CA GLY A 553 -59.98 -0.53 24.62
C GLY A 553 -60.16 -0.23 23.13
N ALA A 554 -60.78 -1.14 22.39
CA ALA A 554 -60.90 -1.07 20.93
C ALA A 554 -62.13 -0.30 20.42
N ALA A 555 -61.95 0.34 19.26
CA ALA A 555 -62.87 0.42 18.11
C ALA A 555 -64.26 1.11 18.20
N MET A 556 -64.64 1.68 17.06
CA MET A 556 -65.90 2.39 16.72
C MET A 556 -66.06 3.74 17.45
N HIS A 557 -66.26 4.87 16.74
CA HIS A 557 -66.94 5.04 15.46
C HIS A 557 -66.22 5.99 14.49
#